data_AF-A0A958YBV1-F1
#
_entry.id   AF-A0A958YBV1-F1
#
_cell.length_a   1.000
_cell.length_b   1.000
_cell.length_c   1.000
_cell.angle_alpha   90.00
_cell.angle_beta   90.00
_cell.angle_gamma   90.00
#
_symmetry.space_group_name_H-M   'P 1'
#
loop_
_entity.id
_entity.type
_entity.pdbx_description
1 polymer ?
#
loop_
_entity_poly.entity_id
_entity_poly.type
_entity_poly.pdbx_seq_one_letter_code
_entity_poly.pdbx_strand_id
1 'polypeptide(L)'
;KAHHLFVFLAISFFACKDSKKETVKVNEISLEEGFKILNTSCFSCHNPNPQNKTKVAPSPQEIKLAYLNKYTDFDNFLEHFVAFQENPLKANAIMPEAIDKYGIMPKLGYTKEQLTAVAGYIYTSNLETNDWFAVSYPKEREKYLKTNTENNPLEIGKNIALQTKSILGKNLLNAIKTKGTEGAVSFCSTRAIPLTDSMAVVLNARIKRVSDKNRNPSNAANEQELKYIKEIQELLRDGNETKPQMIETENTITCYYPIITNDMCLQCHGKMGSTMTQQTYTKIKSVYAEDKAIGYSENELRGIWVVEMDK
;
A
#
# COMPACT_ATOMS: atom_id res chain seq x y z
N LYS A 1 80.86 -15.75 -12.26
CA LYS A 1 80.11 -17.02 -12.07
C LYS A 1 78.86 -16.70 -11.26
N ALA A 2 77.69 -16.92 -11.87
CA ALA A 2 76.32 -16.90 -11.34
C ALA A 2 75.86 -15.69 -10.50
N HIS A 3 75.11 -14.78 -11.15
CA HIS A 3 74.17 -13.87 -10.52
C HIS A 3 72.97 -14.65 -9.96
N HIS A 4 72.62 -14.46 -8.69
CA HIS A 4 71.32 -14.85 -8.15
C HIS A 4 70.44 -13.61 -8.01
N LEU A 5 69.46 -13.52 -8.91
CA LEU A 5 68.39 -12.54 -8.96
C LEU A 5 67.35 -12.92 -7.90
N PHE A 6 67.20 -12.12 -6.85
CA PHE A 6 66.14 -12.28 -5.86
C PHE A 6 64.83 -11.72 -6.44
N VAL A 7 63.94 -12.59 -6.89
CA VAL A 7 62.57 -12.23 -7.29
C VAL A 7 61.69 -12.29 -6.04
N PHE A 8 61.28 -11.13 -5.53
CA PHE A 8 60.23 -11.03 -4.52
C PHE A 8 58.87 -11.28 -5.19
N LEU A 9 58.30 -12.47 -5.00
CA LEU A 9 56.93 -12.77 -5.39
C LEU A 9 55.99 -12.23 -4.30
N ALA A 10 55.39 -11.07 -4.54
CA ALA A 10 54.35 -10.52 -3.68
C ALA A 10 53.06 -11.33 -3.86
N ILE A 11 52.76 -12.22 -2.91
CA ILE A 11 51.49 -12.94 -2.85
C ILE A 11 50.43 -11.96 -2.33
N SER A 12 49.64 -11.41 -3.24
CA SER A 12 48.46 -10.62 -2.92
C SER A 12 47.38 -11.57 -2.37
N PHE A 13 47.22 -11.63 -1.05
CA PHE A 13 46.03 -12.20 -0.44
C PHE A 13 44.84 -11.29 -0.76
N PHE A 14 44.08 -11.61 -1.80
CA PHE A 14 42.73 -11.12 -1.96
C PHE A 14 41.89 -11.71 -0.82
N ALA A 15 41.70 -10.95 0.25
CA ALA A 15 40.71 -11.25 1.26
C ALA A 15 39.32 -11.11 0.61
N CYS A 16 38.68 -12.24 0.30
CA CYS A 16 37.25 -12.28 0.03
C CYS A 16 36.52 -11.71 1.25
N LYS A 17 35.94 -10.53 1.08
CA LYS A 17 35.03 -9.94 2.05
C LYS A 17 33.70 -10.68 1.90
N ASP A 18 33.60 -11.85 2.53
CA ASP A 18 32.31 -12.54 2.68
C ASP A 18 31.39 -11.65 3.51
N SER A 19 30.47 -10.96 2.84
CA SER A 19 29.31 -10.36 3.48
C SER A 19 28.43 -11.51 3.97
N LYS A 20 28.62 -11.94 5.23
CA LYS A 20 27.68 -12.82 5.90
C LYS A 20 26.30 -12.14 5.89
N LYS A 21 25.39 -12.61 5.04
CA LYS A 21 23.95 -12.36 5.19
C LYS A 21 23.57 -12.95 6.55
N GLU A 22 23.22 -12.11 7.53
CA GLU A 22 22.60 -12.58 8.76
C GLU A 22 21.25 -13.21 8.41
N THR A 23 21.10 -14.50 8.69
CA THR A 23 19.85 -15.27 8.47
C THR A 23 18.81 -14.86 9.50
N VAL A 24 17.60 -14.50 9.06
CA VAL A 24 16.53 -14.07 9.97
C VAL A 24 15.86 -15.30 10.58
N LYS A 25 15.91 -15.45 11.90
CA LYS A 25 15.23 -16.56 12.57
C LYS A 25 13.73 -16.26 12.69
N VAL A 26 12.90 -17.17 12.20
CA VAL A 26 11.42 -17.06 12.25
C VAL A 26 10.89 -16.80 13.66
N ASN A 27 11.54 -17.35 14.69
CA ASN A 27 11.13 -17.19 16.09
C ASN A 27 11.33 -15.77 16.64
N GLU A 28 12.12 -14.93 15.96
CA GLU A 28 12.38 -13.54 16.36
C GLU A 28 11.41 -12.56 15.67
N ILE A 29 10.51 -13.06 14.81
CA ILE A 29 9.58 -12.25 14.02
C ILE A 29 8.29 -11.99 14.81
N SER A 30 7.85 -10.72 14.81
CA SER A 30 6.55 -10.32 15.37
C SER A 30 5.39 -10.80 14.49
N LEU A 31 4.89 -12.02 14.75
CA LEU A 31 3.71 -12.56 14.05
C LEU A 31 2.45 -11.73 14.30
N GLU A 32 2.35 -11.08 15.47
CA GLU A 32 1.26 -10.17 15.80
C GLU A 32 1.23 -8.96 14.86
N GLU A 33 2.38 -8.31 14.66
CA GLU A 33 2.50 -7.19 13.75
C GLU A 33 2.21 -7.60 12.30
N GLY A 34 2.75 -8.75 11.88
CA GLY A 34 2.50 -9.32 10.55
C GLY A 34 1.02 -9.55 10.29
N PHE A 35 0.31 -10.18 11.23
CA PHE A 35 -1.13 -10.37 11.13
C PHE A 35 -1.89 -9.04 11.12
N LYS A 36 -1.54 -8.10 12.01
CA LYS A 36 -2.17 -6.78 12.08
C LYS A 36 -2.09 -6.05 10.73
N ILE A 37 -0.91 -6.02 10.10
CA ILE A 37 -0.73 -5.39 8.78
C ILE A 37 -1.55 -6.11 7.71
N LEU A 38 -1.50 -7.45 7.66
CA LEU A 38 -2.29 -8.23 6.71
C LEU A 38 -3.78 -7.96 6.84
N ASN A 39 -4.28 -8.02 8.06
CA ASN A 39 -5.70 -7.86 8.37
C ASN A 39 -6.19 -6.45 8.03
N THR A 40 -5.43 -5.43 8.43
CA THR A 40 -5.85 -4.02 8.28
C THR A 40 -5.67 -3.49 6.86
N SER A 41 -4.65 -4.00 6.16
CA SER A 41 -4.21 -3.38 4.91
C SER A 41 -4.24 -4.33 3.72
N CYS A 42 -3.62 -5.49 3.82
CA CYS A 42 -3.46 -6.38 2.66
C CYS A 42 -4.80 -7.05 2.28
N PHE A 43 -5.59 -7.49 3.26
CA PHE A 43 -6.85 -8.20 3.04
C PHE A 43 -7.95 -7.33 2.40
N SER A 44 -7.77 -6.01 2.39
CA SER A 44 -8.64 -5.09 1.64
C SER A 44 -8.62 -5.37 0.12
N CYS A 45 -7.51 -5.89 -0.41
CA CYS A 45 -7.35 -6.31 -1.80
C CYS A 45 -7.22 -7.84 -1.92
N HIS A 46 -6.43 -8.45 -1.05
CA HIS A 46 -6.18 -9.88 -0.96
C HIS A 46 -7.17 -10.53 0.01
N ASN A 47 -8.46 -10.48 -0.32
CA ASN A 47 -9.50 -10.94 0.59
C ASN A 47 -9.35 -12.45 0.90
N PRO A 48 -9.28 -12.85 2.18
CA PRO A 48 -9.13 -14.26 2.57
C PRO A 48 -10.41 -15.08 2.43
N ASN A 49 -11.58 -14.44 2.27
CA ASN A 49 -12.85 -15.15 2.10
C ASN A 49 -12.92 -15.80 0.71
N PRO A 50 -12.97 -17.15 0.62
CA PRO A 50 -13.04 -17.85 -0.66
C PRO A 50 -14.32 -17.53 -1.45
N GLN A 51 -15.39 -17.10 -0.78
CA GLN A 51 -16.66 -16.73 -1.39
C GLN A 51 -16.68 -15.30 -1.94
N ASN A 52 -15.59 -14.54 -1.85
CA ASN A 52 -15.54 -13.18 -2.37
C ASN A 52 -15.68 -13.17 -3.91
N LYS A 53 -16.86 -12.79 -4.40
CA LYS A 53 -17.16 -12.67 -5.84
C LYS A 53 -16.46 -11.49 -6.52
N THR A 54 -15.85 -10.60 -5.75
CA THR A 54 -15.29 -9.34 -6.25
C THR A 54 -13.76 -9.28 -6.19
N LYS A 55 -13.07 -10.41 -6.39
CA LYS A 55 -11.59 -10.50 -6.37
C LYS A 55 -10.93 -9.38 -7.17
N VAL A 56 -9.99 -8.68 -6.53
CA VAL A 56 -9.19 -7.59 -7.13
C VAL A 56 -7.70 -7.90 -7.16
N ALA A 57 -7.32 -8.99 -6.51
CA ALA A 57 -5.97 -9.53 -6.42
C ALA A 57 -6.09 -11.03 -6.09
N PRO A 58 -4.99 -11.80 -6.18
CA PRO A 58 -4.96 -13.18 -5.69
C PRO A 58 -5.31 -13.27 -4.20
N SER A 59 -5.90 -14.38 -3.77
CA SER A 59 -6.17 -14.61 -2.34
C SER A 59 -4.86 -14.85 -1.56
N PRO A 60 -4.85 -14.63 -0.23
CA PRO A 60 -3.70 -14.97 0.60
C PRO A 60 -3.31 -16.45 0.50
N GLN A 61 -4.30 -17.33 0.32
CA GLN A 61 -4.10 -18.76 0.06
C GLN A 61 -3.32 -19.00 -1.24
N GLU A 62 -3.78 -18.39 -2.34
CA GLU A 62 -3.14 -18.48 -3.66
C GLU A 62 -1.70 -17.96 -3.61
N ILE A 63 -1.48 -16.82 -2.92
CA ILE A 63 -0.15 -16.23 -2.74
C ILE A 63 0.77 -17.15 -1.96
N LYS A 64 0.33 -17.63 -0.79
CA LYS A 64 1.15 -18.48 0.06
C LYS A 64 1.58 -19.75 -0.66
N LEU A 65 0.64 -20.42 -1.33
CA LEU A 65 0.93 -21.62 -2.10
C LEU A 65 1.94 -21.35 -3.23
N ALA A 66 1.80 -20.22 -3.94
CA ALA A 66 2.74 -19.85 -5.00
C ALA A 66 4.17 -19.64 -4.47
N TYR A 67 4.33 -18.98 -3.32
CA TYR A 67 5.63 -18.81 -2.69
C TYR A 67 6.20 -20.13 -2.17
N LEU A 68 5.43 -20.92 -1.43
CA LEU A 68 5.91 -22.19 -0.85
C LEU A 68 6.26 -23.23 -1.90
N ASN A 69 5.62 -23.20 -3.07
CA ASN A 69 5.97 -24.07 -4.19
C ASN A 69 7.35 -23.75 -4.79
N LYS A 70 7.82 -22.50 -4.66
CA LYS A 70 9.10 -22.04 -5.21
C LYS A 70 10.21 -21.92 -4.18
N TYR A 71 9.86 -21.52 -2.95
CA TYR A 71 10.78 -21.23 -1.86
C TYR A 71 10.30 -21.94 -0.60
N THR A 72 10.98 -23.03 -0.27
CA THR A 72 10.63 -23.88 0.88
C THR A 72 11.30 -23.43 2.17
N ASP A 73 12.31 -22.56 2.10
CA ASP A 73 12.96 -21.95 3.24
C ASP A 73 12.53 -20.49 3.42
N PHE A 74 12.57 -20.02 4.66
CA PHE A 74 12.10 -18.70 5.03
C PHE A 74 12.97 -17.57 4.44
N ASP A 75 14.29 -17.76 4.33
CA ASP A 75 15.18 -16.70 3.83
C ASP A 75 14.88 -16.38 2.36
N ASN A 76 14.73 -17.40 1.51
CA ASN A 76 14.34 -17.21 0.11
C ASN A 76 12.91 -16.68 -0.02
N PHE A 77 11.97 -17.14 0.82
CA PHE A 77 10.62 -16.60 0.87
C PHE A 77 10.64 -15.10 1.17
N LEU A 78 11.35 -14.71 2.23
CA LEU A 78 11.44 -13.33 2.71
C LEU A 78 12.09 -12.42 1.67
N GLU A 79 13.23 -12.83 1.12
CA GLU A 79 13.97 -12.05 0.12
C GLU A 79 13.09 -11.70 -1.08
N HIS A 80 12.40 -12.68 -1.64
CA HIS A 80 11.57 -12.47 -2.83
C HIS A 80 10.25 -11.75 -2.50
N PHE A 81 9.66 -12.01 -1.32
CA PHE A 81 8.49 -11.28 -0.86
C PHE A 81 8.77 -9.79 -0.68
N VAL A 82 9.86 -9.45 0.01
CA VAL A 82 10.29 -8.06 0.23
C VAL A 82 10.64 -7.40 -1.10
N ALA A 83 11.40 -8.07 -1.96
CA ALA A 83 11.79 -7.52 -3.26
C ALA A 83 10.58 -7.14 -4.14
N PHE A 84 9.52 -7.96 -4.15
CA PHE A 84 8.30 -7.62 -4.87
C PHE A 84 7.58 -6.41 -4.25
N GLN A 85 7.49 -6.29 -2.92
CA GLN A 85 6.79 -5.16 -2.30
C GLN A 85 7.55 -3.84 -2.32
N GLU A 86 8.88 -3.87 -2.32
CA GLU A 86 9.70 -2.69 -2.47
C GLU A 86 9.73 -2.17 -3.91
N ASN A 87 9.64 -3.10 -4.89
CA ASN A 87 9.63 -2.79 -6.31
C ASN A 87 8.69 -3.74 -7.09
N PRO A 88 7.37 -3.47 -7.08
CA PRO A 88 6.41 -4.30 -7.78
C PRO A 88 6.65 -4.24 -9.28
N LEU A 89 7.20 -5.33 -9.84
CA LEU A 89 7.42 -5.53 -11.26
C LEU A 89 6.95 -6.92 -11.67
N LYS A 90 6.48 -7.07 -12.92
CA LYS A 90 6.06 -8.38 -13.43
C LYS A 90 7.18 -9.42 -13.39
N ALA A 91 8.42 -9.00 -13.64
CA ALA A 91 9.60 -9.86 -13.55
C ALA A 91 9.89 -10.36 -12.12
N ASN A 92 9.48 -9.61 -11.10
CA ASN A 92 9.70 -9.92 -9.69
C ASN A 92 8.48 -10.61 -9.05
N ALA A 93 7.39 -10.78 -9.79
CA ALA A 93 6.15 -11.34 -9.26
C ALA A 93 6.24 -12.86 -9.14
N ILE A 94 5.81 -13.39 -8.00
CA ILE A 94 5.67 -14.85 -7.82
C ILE A 94 4.57 -15.44 -8.71
N MET A 95 3.57 -14.62 -9.09
CA MET A 95 2.43 -14.96 -9.93
C MET A 95 2.31 -13.95 -11.09
N PRO A 96 3.17 -14.01 -12.11
CA PRO A 96 3.17 -13.03 -13.21
C PRO A 96 1.84 -13.01 -14.00
N GLU A 97 1.14 -14.13 -14.10
CA GLU A 97 -0.19 -14.25 -14.71
C GLU A 97 -1.28 -13.52 -13.91
N ALA A 98 -1.11 -13.38 -12.59
CA ALA A 98 -2.03 -12.59 -11.78
C ALA A 98 -1.97 -11.10 -12.14
N ILE A 99 -0.81 -10.60 -12.60
CA ILE A 99 -0.66 -9.22 -13.05
C ILE A 99 -1.45 -8.99 -14.35
N ASP A 100 -1.47 -9.96 -15.26
CA ASP A 100 -2.25 -9.85 -16.50
C ASP A 100 -3.76 -9.80 -16.19
N LYS A 101 -4.19 -10.52 -15.15
CA LYS A 101 -5.59 -10.55 -14.71
C LYS A 101 -5.98 -9.30 -13.93
N TYR A 102 -5.27 -9.00 -12.85
CA TYR A 102 -5.67 -8.02 -11.84
C TYR A 102 -4.95 -6.66 -11.96
N GLY A 103 -3.89 -6.58 -12.77
CA GLY A 103 -2.95 -5.46 -12.75
C GLY A 103 -1.89 -5.63 -11.68
N ILE A 104 -0.86 -4.77 -11.74
CA ILE A 104 0.24 -4.81 -10.79
C ILE A 104 -0.17 -4.20 -9.44
N MET A 105 0.23 -4.85 -8.35
CA MET A 105 0.05 -4.31 -7.00
C MET A 105 0.86 -3.01 -6.86
N PRO A 106 0.28 -1.91 -6.37
CA PRO A 106 1.04 -0.68 -6.12
C PRO A 106 1.96 -0.85 -4.91
N LYS A 107 3.08 -0.12 -4.90
CA LYS A 107 3.95 0.00 -3.73
C LYS A 107 3.18 0.68 -2.59
N LEU A 108 3.14 0.02 -1.43
CA LEU A 108 2.35 0.47 -0.26
C LEU A 108 3.16 1.20 0.82
N GLY A 109 4.49 1.27 0.68
CA GLY A 109 5.36 2.07 1.55
C GLY A 109 5.63 1.47 2.93
N TYR A 110 5.55 0.15 3.08
CA TYR A 110 5.95 -0.54 4.32
C TYR A 110 7.46 -0.55 4.49
N THR A 111 7.92 -0.47 5.74
CA THR A 111 9.34 -0.67 6.06
C THR A 111 9.74 -2.13 5.88
N LYS A 112 11.05 -2.40 5.81
CA LYS A 112 11.56 -3.77 5.70
C LYS A 112 11.19 -4.61 6.92
N GLU A 113 11.17 -4.02 8.11
CA GLU A 113 10.76 -4.67 9.37
C GLU A 113 9.30 -5.10 9.30
N GLN A 114 8.42 -4.20 8.86
CA GLN A 114 7.00 -4.48 8.65
C GLN A 114 6.77 -5.58 7.60
N LEU A 115 7.49 -5.53 6.48
CA LEU A 115 7.42 -6.57 5.46
C LEU A 115 7.95 -7.92 5.97
N THR A 116 8.98 -7.91 6.82
CA THR A 116 9.51 -9.12 7.48
C THR A 116 8.48 -9.74 8.42
N ALA A 117 7.78 -8.92 9.21
CA ALA A 117 6.67 -9.35 10.06
C ALA A 117 5.54 -10.01 9.24
N VAL A 118 5.13 -9.36 8.14
CA VAL A 118 4.11 -9.89 7.22
C VAL A 118 4.56 -11.22 6.61
N ALA A 119 5.79 -11.29 6.07
CA ALA A 119 6.33 -12.49 5.48
C ALA A 119 6.38 -13.65 6.48
N GLY A 120 6.85 -13.38 7.71
CA GLY A 120 6.86 -14.36 8.79
C GLY A 120 5.47 -14.91 9.08
N TYR A 121 4.46 -14.04 9.21
CA TYR A 121 3.08 -14.48 9.41
C TYR A 121 2.56 -15.35 8.26
N ILE A 122 2.75 -14.93 7.01
CA ILE A 122 2.29 -15.70 5.85
C ILE A 122 2.96 -17.09 5.86
N TYR A 123 4.27 -17.13 6.07
CA TYR A 123 5.04 -18.37 6.06
C TYR A 123 4.57 -19.34 7.16
N THR A 124 4.40 -18.88 8.41
CA THR A 124 4.13 -19.75 9.56
C THR A 124 2.66 -20.07 9.83
N SER A 125 1.72 -19.22 9.36
CA SER A 125 0.28 -19.45 9.56
C SER A 125 -0.22 -20.64 8.72
N ASN A 126 -1.50 -21.02 8.81
CA ASN A 126 -2.09 -22.06 7.95
C ASN A 126 -2.95 -21.47 6.82
N LEU A 127 -2.58 -20.30 6.28
CA LEU A 127 -3.35 -19.56 5.26
C LEU A 127 -3.66 -20.39 4.00
N GLU A 128 -2.87 -21.42 3.72
CA GLU A 128 -3.02 -22.33 2.59
C GLU A 128 -4.22 -23.28 2.74
N THR A 129 -4.78 -23.46 3.94
CA THR A 129 -5.89 -24.38 4.16
C THR A 129 -7.23 -23.77 3.71
N ASN A 130 -8.09 -24.61 3.12
CA ASN A 130 -9.39 -24.17 2.59
C ASN A 130 -10.34 -23.63 3.67
N ASP A 131 -10.17 -24.06 4.91
CA ASP A 131 -10.98 -23.71 6.07
C ASP A 131 -10.37 -22.58 6.91
N TRP A 132 -9.18 -22.07 6.56
CA TRP A 132 -8.48 -21.07 7.37
C TRP A 132 -9.37 -19.86 7.65
N PHE A 133 -10.06 -19.32 6.64
CA PHE A 133 -10.93 -18.17 6.83
C PHE A 133 -12.12 -18.45 7.75
N ALA A 134 -12.69 -19.65 7.71
CA ALA A 134 -13.85 -20.01 8.53
C ALA A 134 -13.47 -20.40 9.96
N VAL A 135 -12.29 -21.00 10.16
CA VAL A 135 -11.89 -21.65 11.41
C VAL A 135 -10.76 -20.91 12.13
N SER A 136 -9.69 -20.59 11.41
CA SER A 136 -8.47 -20.03 11.98
C SER A 136 -8.53 -18.50 12.06
N TYR A 137 -9.02 -17.83 11.03
CA TYR A 137 -9.07 -16.37 10.97
C TYR A 137 -9.82 -15.72 12.15
N PRO A 138 -10.99 -16.21 12.61
CA PRO A 138 -11.62 -15.66 13.81
C PRO A 138 -10.73 -15.80 15.06
N LYS A 139 -10.05 -16.94 15.22
CA LYS A 139 -9.13 -17.20 16.35
C LYS A 139 -7.86 -16.35 16.26
N GLU A 140 -7.34 -16.12 15.06
CA GLU A 140 -6.17 -15.27 14.82
C GLU A 140 -6.52 -13.80 15.06
N ARG A 141 -7.71 -13.36 14.63
CA ARG A 141 -8.26 -12.05 15.00
C ARG A 141 -8.37 -11.92 16.50
N GLU A 142 -8.95 -12.91 17.16
CA GLU A 142 -9.05 -12.95 18.61
C GLU A 142 -7.65 -12.89 19.25
N LYS A 143 -6.68 -13.68 18.79
CA LYS A 143 -5.34 -13.74 19.36
C LYS A 143 -4.55 -12.45 19.19
N TYR A 144 -4.49 -11.92 17.96
CA TYR A 144 -3.58 -10.85 17.59
C TYR A 144 -4.21 -9.46 17.63
N LEU A 145 -5.54 -9.35 17.66
CA LEU A 145 -6.24 -8.06 17.77
C LEU A 145 -6.82 -7.82 19.17
N LYS A 146 -6.59 -8.74 20.14
CA LYS A 146 -7.08 -8.60 21.53
C LYS A 146 -6.36 -7.53 22.36
N THR A 147 -5.34 -6.86 21.83
CA THR A 147 -4.72 -5.70 22.48
C THR A 147 -5.42 -4.42 22.05
N ASN A 148 -6.51 -4.05 22.74
CA ASN A 148 -7.24 -2.77 22.61
C ASN A 148 -7.61 -2.31 21.18
N THR A 149 -7.52 -3.17 20.16
CA THR A 149 -7.61 -2.76 18.76
C THR A 149 -9.05 -2.65 18.28
N GLU A 150 -9.99 -3.32 18.97
CA GLU A 150 -11.43 -3.04 18.82
C GLU A 150 -11.84 -1.67 19.36
N ASN A 151 -10.98 -1.01 20.15
CA ASN A 151 -11.22 0.31 20.73
C ASN A 151 -10.22 1.38 20.26
N ASN A 152 -9.29 1.07 19.33
CA ASN A 152 -8.37 2.08 18.81
C ASN A 152 -8.99 2.76 17.57
N PRO A 153 -9.51 3.99 17.70
CA PRO A 153 -10.23 4.62 16.60
C PRO A 153 -9.32 4.89 15.40
N LEU A 154 -8.02 5.13 15.63
CA LEU A 154 -7.06 5.33 14.54
C LEU A 154 -6.90 4.08 13.67
N GLU A 155 -6.95 2.88 14.23
CA GLU A 155 -6.87 1.66 13.44
C GLU A 155 -8.20 1.33 12.75
N ILE A 156 -9.34 1.58 13.42
CA ILE A 156 -10.67 1.41 12.81
C ILE A 156 -10.81 2.36 11.61
N GLY A 157 -10.51 3.65 11.79
CA GLY A 157 -10.58 4.64 10.73
C GLY A 157 -9.61 4.33 9.57
N LYS A 158 -8.43 3.76 9.87
CA LYS A 158 -7.46 3.36 8.85
C LYS A 158 -8.00 2.21 8.01
N ASN A 159 -8.63 1.22 8.64
CA ASN A 159 -9.29 0.12 7.92
C ASN A 159 -10.41 0.62 7.01
N ILE A 160 -11.19 1.59 7.47
CA ILE A 160 -12.26 2.20 6.69
C ILE A 160 -11.68 2.94 5.47
N ALA A 161 -10.64 3.75 5.67
CA ALA A 161 -9.95 4.45 4.59
C ALA A 161 -9.33 3.47 3.58
N LEU A 162 -8.71 2.38 4.03
CA LEU A 162 -8.06 1.38 3.17
C LEU A 162 -9.07 0.56 2.37
N GLN A 163 -10.18 0.13 2.98
CA GLN A 163 -11.26 -0.56 2.26
C GLN A 163 -11.87 0.35 1.18
N THR A 164 -12.09 1.63 1.50
CA THR A 164 -12.59 2.61 0.53
C THR A 164 -11.58 2.87 -0.58
N LYS A 165 -10.29 3.01 -0.23
CA LYS A 165 -9.18 3.13 -1.18
C LYS A 165 -9.11 1.92 -2.12
N SER A 166 -9.28 0.71 -1.61
CA SER A 166 -9.28 -0.54 -2.40
C SER A 166 -10.39 -0.53 -3.46
N ILE A 167 -11.63 -0.18 -3.09
CA ILE A 167 -12.74 -0.12 -4.03
C ILE A 167 -12.51 0.95 -5.11
N LEU A 168 -12.04 2.13 -4.73
CA LEU A 168 -11.71 3.19 -5.69
C LEU A 168 -10.55 2.80 -6.59
N GLY A 169 -9.50 2.22 -6.02
CA GLY A 169 -8.32 1.73 -6.71
C GLY A 169 -8.67 0.65 -7.74
N LYS A 170 -9.48 -0.35 -7.37
CA LYS A 170 -9.98 -1.38 -8.27
C LYS A 170 -10.66 -0.79 -9.51
N ASN A 171 -11.62 0.09 -9.29
CA ASN A 171 -12.39 0.66 -10.39
C ASN A 171 -11.53 1.61 -11.25
N LEU A 172 -10.63 2.37 -10.63
CA LEU A 172 -9.65 3.20 -11.33
C LEU A 172 -8.73 2.35 -12.22
N LEU A 173 -8.13 1.30 -11.65
CA LEU A 173 -7.25 0.38 -12.37
C LEU A 173 -7.96 -0.27 -13.56
N ASN A 174 -9.21 -0.70 -13.37
CA ASN A 174 -10.02 -1.24 -14.45
C ASN A 174 -10.28 -0.19 -15.55
N ALA A 175 -10.58 1.06 -15.18
CA ALA A 175 -10.79 2.14 -16.14
C ALA A 175 -9.51 2.48 -16.92
N ILE A 176 -8.35 2.52 -16.26
CA ILE A 176 -7.04 2.70 -16.92
C ILE A 176 -6.78 1.54 -17.88
N LYS A 177 -6.97 0.30 -17.45
CA LYS A 177 -6.75 -0.89 -18.27
C LYS A 177 -7.61 -0.92 -19.52
N THR A 178 -8.88 -0.53 -19.40
CA THR A 178 -9.88 -0.68 -20.49
C THR A 178 -10.03 0.56 -21.36
N LYS A 179 -9.73 1.76 -20.84
CA LYS A 179 -9.99 3.04 -21.51
C LYS A 179 -8.81 4.01 -21.49
N GLY A 180 -7.65 3.57 -20.99
CA GLY A 180 -6.49 4.43 -20.78
C GLY A 180 -6.70 5.47 -19.67
N THR A 181 -5.67 6.28 -19.43
CA THR A 181 -5.69 7.34 -18.41
C THR A 181 -6.73 8.42 -18.71
N GLU A 182 -6.95 8.75 -19.99
CA GLU A 182 -8.02 9.68 -20.41
C GLU A 182 -9.42 9.18 -20.03
N GLY A 183 -9.73 7.92 -20.33
CA GLY A 183 -11.01 7.33 -19.95
C GLY A 183 -11.17 7.20 -18.44
N ALA A 184 -10.07 6.95 -17.73
CA ALA A 184 -10.04 6.90 -16.27
C ALA A 184 -10.39 8.25 -15.62
N VAL A 185 -10.00 9.38 -16.24
CA VAL A 185 -10.40 10.72 -15.76
C VAL A 185 -11.92 10.88 -15.73
N SER A 186 -12.62 10.41 -16.77
CA SER A 186 -14.09 10.43 -16.81
C SER A 186 -14.73 9.50 -15.77
N PHE A 187 -14.10 8.37 -15.47
CA PHE A 187 -14.53 7.52 -14.36
C PHE A 187 -14.38 8.26 -13.01
N CYS A 188 -13.23 8.88 -12.77
CA CYS A 188 -12.97 9.62 -11.53
C CYS A 188 -13.96 10.78 -11.32
N SER A 189 -14.37 11.48 -12.39
CA SER A 189 -15.29 12.62 -12.27
C SER A 189 -16.71 12.23 -11.93
N THR A 190 -17.14 11.05 -12.37
CA THR A 190 -18.53 10.62 -12.26
C THR A 190 -18.77 9.60 -11.15
N ARG A 191 -17.79 8.73 -10.86
CA ARG A 191 -17.98 7.56 -9.99
C ARG A 191 -17.22 7.63 -8.68
N ALA A 192 -16.20 8.48 -8.55
CA ALA A 192 -15.36 8.47 -7.35
C ALA A 192 -16.14 8.87 -6.09
N ILE A 193 -16.93 9.95 -6.13
CA ILE A 193 -17.75 10.39 -4.98
C ILE A 193 -18.84 9.36 -4.65
N PRO A 194 -19.68 8.90 -5.60
CA PRO A 194 -20.71 7.89 -5.30
C PRO A 194 -20.16 6.58 -4.71
N LEU A 195 -18.96 6.17 -5.13
CA LEU A 195 -18.30 5.00 -4.55
C LEU A 195 -17.83 5.25 -3.11
N THR A 196 -17.28 6.43 -2.82
CA THR A 196 -16.96 6.83 -1.45
C THR A 196 -18.23 6.86 -0.58
N ASP A 197 -19.33 7.44 -1.07
CA ASP A 197 -20.60 7.51 -0.35
C ASP A 197 -21.19 6.11 -0.09
N SER A 198 -21.08 5.21 -1.07
CA SER A 198 -21.50 3.81 -0.90
C SER A 198 -20.68 3.12 0.20
N MET A 199 -19.37 3.37 0.26
CA MET A 199 -18.51 2.82 1.30
C MET A 199 -18.79 3.43 2.67
N ALA A 200 -19.15 4.71 2.74
CA ALA A 200 -19.58 5.37 3.97
C ALA A 200 -20.80 4.66 4.58
N VAL A 201 -21.78 4.28 3.76
CA VAL A 201 -22.95 3.49 4.20
C VAL A 201 -22.54 2.08 4.63
N VAL A 202 -21.78 1.37 3.80
CA VAL A 202 -21.39 -0.04 4.08
C VAL A 202 -20.54 -0.16 5.35
N LEU A 203 -19.68 0.81 5.60
CA LEU A 203 -18.74 0.80 6.73
C LEU A 203 -19.25 1.58 7.94
N ASN A 204 -20.49 2.09 7.89
CA ASN A 204 -21.12 2.87 8.95
C ASN A 204 -20.23 4.01 9.46
N ALA A 205 -19.70 4.82 8.54
CA ALA A 205 -18.81 5.93 8.85
C ALA A 205 -18.98 7.07 7.84
N ARG A 206 -18.59 8.29 8.21
CA ARG A 206 -18.53 9.43 7.30
C ARG A 206 -17.13 9.49 6.69
N ILE A 207 -17.04 9.35 5.37
CA ILE A 207 -15.77 9.20 4.66
C ILE A 207 -15.66 10.26 3.57
N LYS A 208 -14.55 11.00 3.55
CA LYS A 208 -14.22 11.91 2.44
C LYS A 208 -12.73 11.95 2.15
N ARG A 209 -12.38 12.49 0.99
CA ARG A 209 -10.99 12.85 0.65
C ARG A 209 -10.91 14.33 0.38
N VAL A 210 -9.96 14.99 1.01
CA VAL A 210 -9.79 16.45 0.88
C VAL A 210 -8.34 16.81 0.56
N SER A 211 -8.14 17.99 -0.03
CA SER A 211 -6.83 18.51 -0.39
C SER A 211 -6.86 20.04 -0.51
N ASP A 212 -5.71 20.65 -0.25
CA ASP A 212 -5.34 22.03 -0.58
C ASP A 212 -5.27 22.28 -2.10
N LYS A 213 -4.89 21.24 -2.86
CA LYS A 213 -4.86 21.20 -4.33
C LYS A 213 -5.90 20.20 -4.85
N ASN A 214 -7.16 20.49 -4.57
CA ASN A 214 -8.29 19.64 -4.95
C ASN A 214 -8.54 19.65 -6.48
N ARG A 215 -8.95 18.50 -7.02
CA ARG A 215 -9.38 18.36 -8.42
C ARG A 215 -10.86 18.66 -8.59
N ASN A 216 -11.66 18.07 -7.70
CA ASN A 216 -13.07 18.34 -7.58
C ASN A 216 -13.27 19.39 -6.48
N PRO A 217 -13.99 20.50 -6.74
CA PRO A 217 -14.34 21.50 -5.73
C PRO A 217 -14.93 20.93 -4.43
N SER A 218 -15.73 19.86 -4.51
CA SER A 218 -16.33 19.19 -3.34
C SER A 218 -15.30 18.52 -2.41
N ASN A 219 -14.05 18.38 -2.85
CA ASN A 219 -12.95 17.80 -2.07
C ASN A 219 -11.98 18.89 -1.55
N ALA A 220 -12.41 20.15 -1.46
CA ALA A 220 -11.63 21.19 -0.81
C ALA A 220 -11.50 20.91 0.69
N ALA A 221 -10.28 21.03 1.22
CA ALA A 221 -10.03 20.91 2.65
C ALA A 221 -10.55 22.15 3.42
N ASN A 222 -11.12 21.93 4.60
CA ASN A 222 -11.50 23.01 5.52
C ASN A 222 -10.28 23.53 6.30
N GLU A 223 -10.46 24.56 7.13
CA GLU A 223 -9.36 25.20 7.87
C GLU A 223 -8.58 24.25 8.79
N GLN A 224 -9.27 23.30 9.44
CA GLN A 224 -8.62 22.33 10.33
C GLN A 224 -7.83 21.28 9.54
N GLU A 225 -8.41 20.80 8.45
CA GLU A 225 -7.76 19.85 7.53
C GLU A 225 -6.54 20.47 6.85
N LEU A 226 -6.61 21.76 6.49
CA LEU A 226 -5.48 22.50 5.92
C LEU A 226 -4.29 22.64 6.88
N LYS A 227 -4.55 22.82 8.19
CA LYS A 227 -3.47 22.84 9.20
C LYS A 227 -2.72 21.51 9.23
N TYR A 228 -3.44 20.40 9.27
CA TYR A 228 -2.84 19.06 9.23
C TYR A 228 -2.12 18.78 7.90
N ILE A 229 -2.72 19.15 6.76
CA ILE A 229 -2.07 19.03 5.45
C ILE A 229 -0.72 19.76 5.42
N LYS A 230 -0.66 20.99 5.96
CA LYS A 230 0.56 21.77 6.00
C LYS A 230 1.64 21.11 6.87
N GLU A 231 1.27 20.61 8.05
CA GLU A 231 2.18 19.87 8.93
C GLU A 231 2.78 18.65 8.23
N ILE A 232 1.95 17.84 7.56
CA ILE A 232 2.42 16.65 6.84
C ILE A 232 3.31 17.03 5.65
N GLN A 233 3.01 18.12 4.94
CA GLN A 233 3.88 18.63 3.88
C GLN A 233 5.25 19.06 4.39
N GLU A 234 5.32 19.63 5.60
CA GLU A 234 6.60 20.00 6.25
C GLU A 234 7.37 18.75 6.67
N LEU A 235 6.72 17.76 7.31
CA LEU A 235 7.35 16.49 7.69
C LEU A 235 7.96 15.78 6.48
N LEU A 236 7.22 15.66 5.37
CA LEU A 236 7.71 15.02 4.15
C LEU A 236 8.89 15.76 3.53
N ARG A 237 8.90 17.10 3.59
CA ARG A 237 10.01 17.93 3.10
C ARG A 237 11.29 17.68 3.87
N ASP A 238 11.15 17.44 5.17
CA ASP A 238 12.27 17.16 6.07
C ASP A 238 12.68 15.67 6.07
N GLY A 239 12.04 14.84 5.23
CA GLY A 239 12.31 13.40 5.13
C GLY A 239 11.76 12.58 6.30
N ASN A 240 10.86 13.15 7.10
CA ASN A 240 10.27 12.49 8.26
C ASN A 240 9.03 11.66 7.87
N GLU A 241 8.74 10.66 8.69
CA GLU A 241 7.55 9.84 8.54
C GLU A 241 6.27 10.62 8.87
N THR A 242 5.23 10.40 8.06
CA THR A 242 3.90 10.98 8.30
C THR A 242 3.15 10.17 9.35
N LYS A 243 2.35 10.83 10.18
CA LYS A 243 1.53 10.17 11.21
C LYS A 243 0.06 10.52 11.03
N PRO A 244 -0.88 9.58 11.24
CA PRO A 244 -2.29 9.92 11.25
C PRO A 244 -2.61 10.81 12.46
N GLN A 245 -3.70 11.58 12.36
CA GLN A 245 -4.19 12.41 13.45
C GLN A 245 -5.59 11.97 13.87
N MET A 246 -5.87 12.01 15.17
CA MET A 246 -7.20 11.79 15.74
C MET A 246 -7.69 13.06 16.42
N ILE A 247 -8.93 13.43 16.15
CA ILE A 247 -9.65 14.53 16.79
C ILE A 247 -10.91 13.94 17.40
N GLU A 248 -11.13 14.21 18.67
CA GLU A 248 -12.23 13.65 19.43
C GLU A 248 -13.15 14.77 19.92
N THR A 249 -14.46 14.59 19.72
CA THR A 249 -15.51 15.44 20.27
C THR A 249 -16.38 14.63 21.23
N GLU A 250 -17.43 15.21 21.81
CA GLU A 250 -18.34 14.47 22.70
C GLU A 250 -18.98 13.25 22.01
N ASN A 251 -19.36 13.38 20.73
CA ASN A 251 -20.15 12.38 20.02
C ASN A 251 -19.40 11.67 18.89
N THR A 252 -18.29 12.23 18.41
CA THR A 252 -17.61 11.75 17.21
C THR A 252 -16.11 11.66 17.37
N ILE A 253 -15.51 10.74 16.63
CA ILE A 253 -14.07 10.62 16.46
C ILE A 253 -13.75 10.80 14.97
N THR A 254 -12.92 11.79 14.66
CA THR A 254 -12.44 12.07 13.30
C THR A 254 -10.97 11.72 13.19
N CYS A 255 -10.63 10.88 12.22
CA CYS A 255 -9.26 10.48 11.93
C CYS A 255 -8.82 10.95 10.55
N TYR A 256 -7.60 11.46 10.45
CA TYR A 256 -6.97 11.90 9.21
C TYR A 256 -5.84 10.95 8.80
N TYR A 257 -5.81 10.57 7.51
CA TYR A 257 -4.77 9.70 6.95
C TYR A 257 -4.16 10.29 5.68
N PRO A 258 -2.84 10.51 5.62
CA PRO A 258 -2.17 11.04 4.44
C PRO A 258 -2.33 10.17 3.18
N ILE A 259 -2.48 10.82 2.03
CA ILE A 259 -2.48 10.18 0.71
C ILE A 259 -1.18 10.60 0.02
N ILE A 260 -0.22 9.70 -0.02
CA ILE A 260 1.10 9.94 -0.63
C ILE A 260 1.09 9.50 -2.09
N THR A 261 1.66 10.31 -2.97
CA THR A 261 1.77 10.02 -4.40
C THR A 261 2.78 8.92 -4.69
N ASN A 262 2.48 8.14 -5.72
CA ASN A 262 3.38 7.18 -6.36
C ASN A 262 3.23 7.30 -7.89
N ASP A 263 3.98 6.51 -8.66
CA ASP A 263 4.04 6.55 -10.12
C ASP A 263 2.67 6.52 -10.79
N MET A 264 1.76 5.69 -10.27
CA MET A 264 0.39 5.57 -10.78
C MET A 264 -0.39 6.88 -10.59
N CYS A 265 -0.18 7.57 -9.48
CA CYS A 265 -0.79 8.88 -9.23
C CYS A 265 -0.34 9.90 -10.27
N LEU A 266 0.95 9.86 -10.64
CA LEU A 266 1.58 10.85 -11.51
C LEU A 266 1.09 10.83 -12.95
N GLN A 267 0.50 9.71 -13.38
CA GLN A 267 -0.16 9.61 -14.69
C GLN A 267 -1.29 10.63 -14.87
N CYS A 268 -1.92 11.06 -13.77
CA CYS A 268 -3.03 12.01 -13.75
C CYS A 268 -2.78 13.26 -12.89
N HIS A 269 -1.80 13.22 -11.99
CA HIS A 269 -1.49 14.30 -11.05
C HIS A 269 -0.09 14.88 -11.23
N GLY A 270 0.74 14.29 -12.07
CA GLY A 270 2.13 14.71 -12.21
C GLY A 270 2.34 15.89 -13.16
N LYS A 271 3.56 16.02 -13.69
CA LYS A 271 3.97 17.12 -14.57
C LYS A 271 3.55 16.83 -16.02
N MET A 272 2.87 17.79 -16.63
CA MET A 272 2.45 17.72 -18.04
C MET A 272 3.67 17.57 -18.95
N GLY A 273 3.62 16.64 -19.91
CA GLY A 273 4.71 16.39 -20.86
C GLY A 273 5.89 15.62 -20.27
N SER A 274 5.82 15.23 -19.00
CA SER A 274 6.83 14.40 -18.33
C SER A 274 6.18 13.12 -17.80
N THR A 275 5.49 13.19 -16.66
CA THR A 275 4.84 12.01 -16.04
C THR A 275 3.36 11.88 -16.41
N MET A 276 2.75 12.93 -16.96
CA MET A 276 1.36 12.96 -17.43
C MET A 276 1.30 13.33 -18.91
N THR A 277 0.50 12.58 -19.68
CA THR A 277 0.35 12.80 -21.13
C THR A 277 -0.44 14.07 -21.44
N GLN A 278 -0.16 14.70 -22.59
CA GLN A 278 -0.89 15.87 -23.05
C GLN A 278 -2.39 15.58 -23.19
N GLN A 279 -2.76 14.39 -23.68
CA GLN A 279 -4.16 14.04 -23.86
C GLN A 279 -4.89 13.89 -22.52
N THR A 280 -4.24 13.29 -21.52
CA THR A 280 -4.81 13.17 -20.16
C THR A 280 -4.98 14.55 -19.52
N TYR A 281 -3.99 15.43 -19.68
CA TYR A 281 -4.09 16.83 -19.22
C TYR A 281 -5.27 17.57 -19.86
N THR A 282 -5.39 17.51 -21.20
CA THR A 282 -6.52 18.12 -21.93
C THR A 282 -7.85 17.57 -21.43
N LYS A 283 -7.94 16.24 -21.23
CA LYS A 283 -9.15 15.61 -20.70
C LYS A 283 -9.49 16.10 -19.31
N ILE A 284 -8.51 16.20 -18.41
CA ILE A 284 -8.68 16.75 -17.06
C ILE A 284 -9.26 18.17 -17.14
N LYS A 285 -8.65 19.05 -17.93
CA LYS A 285 -9.13 20.44 -18.08
C LYS A 285 -10.55 20.52 -18.64
N SER A 286 -10.94 19.59 -19.52
CA SER A 286 -12.30 19.55 -20.07
C SER A 286 -13.37 19.11 -19.06
N VAL A 287 -13.00 18.29 -18.06
CA VAL A 287 -13.95 17.71 -17.09
C VAL A 287 -13.89 18.43 -15.74
N TYR A 288 -12.76 19.06 -15.42
CA TYR A 288 -12.50 19.78 -14.17
C TYR A 288 -11.94 21.17 -14.48
N ALA A 289 -12.83 22.14 -14.67
CA ALA A 289 -12.44 23.51 -15.00
C ALA A 289 -11.49 24.12 -13.95
N GLU A 290 -11.78 23.86 -12.67
CA GLU A 290 -11.06 24.36 -11.50
C GLU A 290 -9.99 23.39 -10.94
N ASP A 291 -9.51 22.43 -11.75
CA ASP A 291 -8.50 21.48 -11.28
C ASP A 291 -7.22 22.19 -10.79
N LYS A 292 -6.81 21.87 -9.55
CA LYS A 292 -5.53 22.29 -8.96
C LYS A 292 -4.55 21.12 -8.78
N ALA A 293 -5.01 19.89 -9.02
CA ALA A 293 -4.30 18.68 -8.62
C ALA A 293 -3.27 18.20 -9.66
N ILE A 294 -2.34 19.08 -10.04
CA ILE A 294 -1.30 18.80 -11.05
C ILE A 294 0.09 19.18 -10.55
N GLY A 295 1.12 18.70 -11.26
CA GLY A 295 2.52 19.04 -11.01
C GLY A 295 3.18 18.27 -9.88
N TYR A 296 2.55 17.21 -9.39
CA TYR A 296 3.10 16.39 -8.31
C TYR A 296 4.33 15.57 -8.76
N SER A 297 5.16 15.21 -7.79
CA SER A 297 6.25 14.23 -7.88
C SER A 297 5.94 13.02 -6.99
N GLU A 298 6.77 11.98 -7.01
CA GLU A 298 6.65 10.85 -6.08
C GLU A 298 6.85 11.29 -4.64
N ASN A 299 6.21 10.61 -3.69
CA ASN A 299 6.32 10.84 -2.25
C ASN A 299 5.87 12.24 -1.78
N GLU A 300 5.00 12.89 -2.54
CA GLU A 300 4.36 14.15 -2.15
C GLU A 300 2.97 13.91 -1.57
N LEU A 301 2.52 14.83 -0.70
CA LEU A 301 1.17 14.76 -0.13
C LEU A 301 0.12 15.18 -1.17
N ARG A 302 -0.65 14.21 -1.68
CA ARG A 302 -1.78 14.47 -2.58
C ARG A 302 -2.99 15.06 -1.85
N GLY A 303 -3.17 14.71 -0.59
CA GLY A 303 -4.34 15.08 0.23
C GLY A 303 -4.48 14.13 1.40
N ILE A 304 -5.66 14.09 2.02
CA ILE A 304 -5.92 13.24 3.17
C ILE A 304 -7.26 12.51 3.02
N TRP A 305 -7.36 11.32 3.59
CA TRP A 305 -8.62 10.74 3.99
C TRP A 305 -9.09 11.39 5.28
N VAL A 306 -10.39 11.63 5.37
CA VAL A 306 -11.07 12.02 6.59
C VAL A 306 -12.12 10.96 6.86
N VAL A 307 -11.98 10.28 7.99
CA VAL A 307 -12.91 9.25 8.45
C VAL A 307 -13.47 9.70 9.78
N GLU A 308 -14.76 9.93 9.84
CA GLU A 308 -15.48 10.29 11.06
C GLU A 308 -16.42 9.15 11.45
N MET A 309 -16.35 8.76 12.72
CA MET A 309 -17.11 7.66 13.30
C MET A 309 -17.87 8.19 14.52
N ASP A 310 -19.04 7.62 14.77
CA ASP A 310 -19.79 7.87 15.99
C ASP A 310 -19.15 7.09 17.16
N LYS A 311 -19.24 7.65 18.36
CA LYS A 311 -18.75 7.04 19.59
C LYS A 311 -19.71 6.00 20.18
#